data_AF-A0A1Y2E587-F1
#
_entry.id   AF-A0A1Y2E587-F1
#
_cell.length_a   1.000
_cell.length_b   1.000
_cell.length_c   1.000
_cell.angle_alpha   90.00
_cell.angle_beta   90.00
_cell.angle_gamma   90.00
#
_symmetry.space_group_name_H-M   'P 1'
#
loop_
_entity.id
_entity.type
_entity.pdbx_description
1 polymer ?
#
loop_
_entity_poly.entity_id
_entity_poly.type
_entity_poly.pdbx_seq_one_letter_code
_entity_poly.pdbx_strand_id
1 'polypeptide(L)'
;MDGSGFFNDYSNPNYKKQFMEKTLRERQERKDKLKQEKELKEKIKNGEIIYKYYKQYKVKKEALKELVENWESKIGYIKTDNDKTDSKGKTITVPPQKPKLPKKKYNPEELLWIGRVFCYLYKNNWFKSDEDLQPHTVILAKIYCENNILQILKDVKQKPEMLNILKQILWISMKVIVANSEIVPYSGQELIFSLKYIDGKYYSSLDDNNSVSNTIHEYLNEQGFYQMLNEILTKKMELFVNNKTPTRSISLWFNAIIRCALLTVEYNLNTIDSGIQEAVQNRIILLIINIFTVPIIGSILSDQGIKMVEQSKVIPNGIKLLNGNDQLRRILFNILEGERTFFLIANITKFIEVLHLISEDDIIKASSYSSSKNFSLNTTITNDDLILLLTFLALHCQKFIHEKNTGSSLVYHPIFNWYSGKKKEKIPLDLFKQAISQISFLWSVPFMLIIFKPVLNYNSHALSSSKKTMLSIYIKDICNFYLALAKIIGNQKDEIFNSIAYLPNLIPMFWCFMNDIGPKRN
;
A
#
# COMPACT_ATOMS: atom_id res chain seq x y z
N MET A 1 -19.93 -78.97 -57.15
CA MET A 1 -19.18 -79.97 -56.37
C MET A 1 -17.74 -79.62 -56.63
N ASP A 2 -16.95 -79.03 -55.73
CA ASP A 2 -16.85 -79.10 -54.27
C ASP A 2 -16.64 -77.66 -53.71
N GLY A 3 -17.06 -77.26 -52.51
CA GLY A 3 -17.16 -78.03 -51.27
C GLY A 3 -16.01 -77.74 -50.30
N SER A 4 -15.58 -76.48 -50.12
CA SER A 4 -14.80 -76.04 -48.94
C SER A 4 -15.12 -74.56 -48.70
N GLY A 5 -15.70 -74.14 -47.58
CA GLY A 5 -15.36 -74.53 -46.22
C GLY A 5 -14.69 -73.35 -45.51
N PHE A 6 -15.19 -72.12 -45.67
CA PHE A 6 -14.83 -71.00 -44.80
C PHE A 6 -15.54 -71.18 -43.44
N PHE A 7 -15.08 -72.17 -42.68
CA PHE A 7 -15.28 -72.18 -41.23
C PHE A 7 -14.47 -71.01 -40.69
N ASN A 8 -15.14 -69.87 -40.53
CA ASN A 8 -14.64 -68.76 -39.74
C ASN A 8 -14.54 -69.25 -38.29
N ASP A 9 -13.32 -69.58 -37.88
CA ASP A 9 -12.99 -69.94 -36.52
C ASP A 9 -12.97 -68.68 -35.63
N TYR A 10 -14.16 -68.12 -35.37
CA TYR A 10 -14.37 -67.08 -34.35
C TYR A 10 -14.34 -67.65 -32.91
N SER A 11 -14.05 -68.95 -32.74
CA SER A 11 -14.02 -69.60 -31.44
C SER A 11 -12.67 -69.50 -30.74
N ASN A 12 -11.61 -69.05 -31.43
CA ASN A 12 -10.30 -68.86 -30.83
C ASN A 12 -10.23 -67.50 -30.08
N PRO A 13 -10.26 -67.50 -28.73
CA PRO A 13 -10.26 -66.27 -27.93
C PRO A 13 -9.03 -65.40 -28.18
N ASN A 14 -7.92 -65.99 -28.67
CA ASN A 14 -6.71 -65.24 -29.02
C ASN A 14 -6.88 -64.36 -30.26
N TYR A 15 -7.65 -64.77 -31.27
CA TYR A 15 -7.87 -63.96 -32.48
C TYR A 15 -8.75 -62.75 -32.20
N LYS A 16 -9.81 -62.94 -31.41
CA LYS A 16 -10.69 -61.84 -30.98
C LYS A 16 -9.95 -60.84 -30.09
N LYS A 17 -9.07 -61.33 -29.21
CA LYS A 17 -8.22 -60.49 -28.37
C LYS A 17 -7.20 -59.71 -29.20
N GLN A 18 -6.51 -60.35 -30.15
CA GLN A 18 -5.57 -59.67 -31.05
C GLN A 18 -6.26 -58.63 -31.93
N PHE A 19 -7.46 -58.91 -32.44
CA PHE A 19 -8.23 -57.92 -33.20
C PHE A 19 -8.66 -56.73 -32.34
N MET A 20 -9.14 -56.96 -31.11
CA MET A 20 -9.49 -55.88 -30.18
C MET A 20 -8.27 -55.04 -29.77
N GLU A 21 -7.13 -55.67 -29.49
CA GLU A 21 -5.88 -54.98 -29.16
C GLU A 21 -5.38 -54.15 -30.35
N LYS A 22 -5.46 -54.68 -31.57
CA LYS A 22 -5.13 -53.93 -32.79
C LYS A 22 -6.06 -52.73 -32.98
N THR A 23 -7.37 -52.92 -32.82
CA THR A 23 -8.36 -51.85 -32.97
C THR A 23 -8.21 -50.76 -31.89
N LEU A 24 -7.88 -51.15 -30.65
CA LEU A 24 -7.59 -50.22 -29.56
C LEU A 24 -6.32 -49.42 -29.81
N ARG A 25 -5.27 -50.08 -30.30
CA ARG A 25 -4.00 -49.44 -30.67
C ARG A 25 -4.20 -48.43 -31.81
N GLU A 26 -4.94 -48.79 -32.85
CA GLU A 26 -5.29 -47.88 -33.95
C GLU A 26 -6.14 -46.69 -33.48
N ARG A 27 -7.09 -46.89 -32.56
CA ARG A 27 -7.87 -45.78 -31.97
C ARG A 27 -7.00 -44.85 -31.12
N GLN A 28 -6.06 -45.41 -30.37
CA GLN A 28 -5.13 -44.63 -29.55
C GLN A 28 -4.19 -43.81 -30.42
N GLU A 29 -3.61 -44.41 -31.46
CA GLU A 29 -2.77 -43.71 -32.45
C GLU A 29 -3.51 -42.57 -33.16
N ARG A 30 -4.80 -42.76 -33.49
CA ARG A 30 -5.62 -41.69 -34.07
C ARG A 30 -5.85 -40.54 -33.08
N LYS A 31 -6.10 -40.84 -31.80
CA LYS A 31 -6.26 -39.81 -30.75
C LYS A 31 -4.97 -39.04 -30.52
N ASP A 32 -3.84 -39.74 -30.49
CA ASP A 32 -2.53 -39.12 -30.26
C ASP A 32 -2.12 -38.24 -31.45
N LYS A 33 -2.37 -38.68 -32.69
CA LYS A 33 -2.20 -37.84 -33.90
C LYS A 33 -3.06 -36.58 -33.86
N LEU A 34 -4.33 -36.69 -33.47
CA LEU A 34 -5.26 -35.55 -33.38
C LEU A 34 -4.87 -34.57 -32.27
N LYS A 35 -4.31 -35.08 -31.16
CA LYS A 35 -3.77 -34.25 -30.07
C LYS A 35 -2.50 -33.51 -30.52
N GLN A 36 -1.58 -34.19 -31.20
CA GLN A 36 -0.39 -33.58 -31.77
C GLN A 36 -0.73 -32.51 -32.82
N GLU A 37 -1.73 -32.74 -33.66
CA GLU A 37 -2.17 -31.77 -34.67
C GLU A 37 -2.81 -30.52 -34.02
N LYS A 38 -3.57 -30.68 -32.93
CA LYS A 38 -4.11 -29.55 -32.15
C LYS A 38 -3.00 -28.76 -31.46
N GLU A 39 -2.04 -29.43 -30.83
CA GLU A 39 -0.88 -28.79 -30.21
C GLU A 39 -0.02 -28.06 -31.25
N LEU A 40 0.13 -28.61 -32.45
CA LEU A 40 0.85 -27.95 -33.55
C LEU A 40 0.13 -26.68 -34.01
N LYS A 41 -1.21 -26.74 -34.19
CA LYS A 41 -2.02 -25.57 -34.55
C LYS A 41 -1.98 -24.47 -33.49
N GLU A 42 -1.99 -24.84 -32.21
CA GLU A 42 -1.85 -23.90 -31.10
C GLU A 42 -0.46 -23.27 -31.05
N LYS A 43 0.60 -24.05 -31.27
CA LYS A 43 1.98 -23.55 -31.39
C LYS A 43 2.15 -22.60 -32.57
N ILE A 44 1.53 -22.89 -33.72
CA ILE A 44 1.54 -22.01 -34.90
C ILE A 44 0.82 -20.69 -34.59
N LYS A 45 -0.37 -20.74 -33.98
CA LYS A 45 -1.13 -19.54 -33.57
C LYS A 45 -0.37 -18.68 -32.56
N ASN A 46 0.28 -19.31 -31.58
CA ASN A 46 1.15 -18.62 -30.63
C ASN A 46 2.39 -18.03 -31.31
N GLY A 47 2.97 -18.75 -32.28
CA GLY A 47 4.06 -18.26 -33.13
C GLY A 47 3.67 -17.04 -33.97
N GLU A 48 2.45 -17.00 -34.52
CA GLU A 48 1.91 -15.85 -35.25
C GLU A 48 1.73 -14.62 -34.35
N ILE A 49 1.24 -14.82 -33.11
CA ILE A 49 1.13 -13.75 -32.12
C ILE A 49 2.53 -13.21 -31.76
N ILE A 50 3.48 -14.11 -31.47
CA ILE A 50 4.88 -13.75 -31.18
C ILE A 50 5.51 -13.03 -32.37
N TYR A 51 5.27 -13.50 -33.60
CA TYR A 51 5.77 -12.88 -34.82
C TYR A 51 5.15 -11.50 -35.08
N LYS A 52 3.85 -11.32 -34.78
CA LYS A 52 3.18 -10.01 -34.84
C LYS A 52 3.79 -9.02 -33.85
N TYR A 53 4.01 -9.44 -32.60
CA TYR A 53 4.70 -8.63 -31.60
C TYR A 53 6.16 -8.37 -31.98
N TYR A 54 6.87 -9.35 -32.53
CA TYR A 54 8.23 -9.20 -33.03
C TYR A 54 8.30 -8.23 -34.21
N LYS A 55 7.34 -8.28 -35.14
CA LYS A 55 7.25 -7.35 -36.28
C LYS A 55 6.97 -5.93 -35.81
N GLN A 56 6.04 -5.75 -34.87
CA GLN A 56 5.80 -4.44 -34.25
C GLN A 56 7.02 -3.94 -33.49
N TYR A 57 7.70 -4.81 -32.75
CA TYR A 57 8.95 -4.49 -32.06
C TYR A 57 10.06 -4.14 -33.05
N LYS A 58 10.17 -4.84 -34.19
CA LYS A 58 11.15 -4.59 -35.24
C LYS A 58 10.91 -3.24 -35.90
N VAL A 59 9.66 -2.91 -36.25
CA VAL A 59 9.29 -1.59 -36.79
C VAL A 59 9.54 -0.48 -35.76
N LYS A 60 9.22 -0.70 -34.48
CA LYS A 60 9.54 0.24 -33.39
C LYS A 60 11.04 0.38 -33.18
N LYS A 61 11.81 -0.71 -33.30
CA LYS A 61 13.28 -0.72 -33.21
C LYS A 61 13.92 -0.04 -34.42
N GLU A 62 13.35 -0.17 -35.61
CA GLU A 62 13.77 0.52 -36.83
C GLU A 62 13.47 2.02 -36.75
N ALA A 63 12.28 2.42 -36.28
CA ALA A 63 11.96 3.83 -36.02
C ALA A 63 12.85 4.42 -34.91
N LEU A 64 13.13 3.65 -33.86
CA LEU A 64 14.07 4.04 -32.81
C LEU A 64 15.50 4.09 -33.35
N LYS A 65 15.89 3.20 -34.25
CA LYS A 65 17.18 3.20 -34.94
C LYS A 65 17.30 4.41 -35.85
N GLU A 66 16.25 4.79 -36.57
CA GLU A 66 16.20 5.99 -37.40
C GLU A 66 16.25 7.27 -36.56
N LEU A 67 15.58 7.30 -35.41
CA LEU A 67 15.70 8.38 -34.41
C LEU A 67 17.10 8.43 -33.79
N VAL A 68 17.73 7.27 -33.55
CA VAL A 68 19.10 7.13 -33.06
C VAL A 68 20.13 7.51 -34.13
N GLU A 69 19.91 7.18 -35.40
CA GLU A 69 20.77 7.57 -36.53
C GLU A 69 20.63 9.08 -36.83
N ASN A 70 19.42 9.63 -36.68
CA ASN A 70 19.21 11.09 -36.67
C ASN A 70 19.88 11.76 -35.47
N TRP A 71 19.86 11.13 -34.30
CA TRP A 71 20.59 11.58 -33.10
C TRP A 71 22.09 11.54 -33.33
N GLU A 72 22.65 10.44 -33.86
CA GLU A 72 24.07 10.26 -34.20
C GLU A 72 24.53 11.29 -35.25
N SER A 73 23.72 11.54 -36.28
CA SER A 73 24.00 12.52 -37.34
C SER A 73 24.00 13.96 -36.82
N LYS A 74 23.04 14.32 -35.96
CA LYS A 74 22.91 15.69 -35.42
C LYS A 74 23.92 16.03 -34.32
N ILE A 75 24.43 15.03 -33.60
CA ILE A 75 25.49 15.22 -32.57
C ILE A 75 26.91 15.03 -33.13
N GLY A 76 27.06 14.82 -34.44
CA GLY A 76 28.36 14.65 -35.10
C GLY A 76 29.08 13.34 -34.78
N TYR A 77 28.34 12.27 -34.46
CA TYR A 77 28.91 10.95 -34.18
C TYR A 77 29.31 10.27 -35.49
N ILE A 78 30.59 10.35 -35.85
CA ILE A 78 31.15 9.59 -36.98
C ILE A 78 31.37 8.15 -36.51
N LYS A 79 30.62 7.19 -37.07
CA LYS A 79 30.99 5.77 -36.97
C LYS A 79 32.35 5.59 -37.65
N THR A 80 33.38 5.38 -36.84
CA THR A 80 34.65 4.87 -37.37
C THR A 80 34.45 3.40 -37.65
N ASP A 81 34.11 3.10 -38.90
CA ASP A 81 34.25 1.75 -39.44
C ASP A 81 35.75 1.42 -39.42
N ASN A 82 36.22 0.81 -38.34
CA ASN A 82 37.51 0.15 -38.31
C ASN A 82 37.38 -1.18 -39.06
N ASP A 83 37.31 -1.09 -40.38
CA ASP A 83 37.83 -2.11 -41.29
C ASP A 83 38.74 -1.40 -42.29
N LYS A 84 39.92 -1.02 -41.79
CA LYS A 84 41.11 -0.88 -42.63
C LYS A 84 42.12 -1.91 -42.15
N THR A 85 42.21 -2.98 -42.92
CA THR A 85 43.36 -3.89 -42.94
C THR A 85 44.59 -3.13 -43.39
N ASP A 86 45.50 -2.85 -42.46
CA ASP A 86 46.85 -2.42 -42.79
C ASP A 86 47.80 -3.63 -42.89
N SER A 87 48.72 -3.52 -43.84
CA SER A 87 49.56 -4.55 -44.45
C SER A 87 50.77 -5.01 -43.62
N LYS A 88 50.66 -5.08 -42.28
CA LYS A 88 51.70 -5.67 -41.43
C LYS A 88 51.10 -6.49 -40.30
N GLY A 89 50.83 -7.76 -40.58
CA GLY A 89 50.31 -8.72 -39.62
C GLY A 89 51.13 -8.78 -38.33
N LYS A 90 50.55 -8.30 -37.24
CA LYS A 90 50.91 -8.68 -35.86
C LYS A 90 49.69 -8.49 -34.96
N THR A 91 49.09 -9.60 -34.55
CA THR A 91 48.03 -9.70 -33.56
C THR A 91 48.64 -9.53 -32.16
N ILE A 92 48.23 -8.49 -31.42
CA ILE A 92 48.42 -8.40 -29.97
C ILE A 92 47.06 -8.58 -29.33
N THR A 93 46.86 -9.72 -28.66
CA THR A 93 45.67 -10.01 -27.85
C THR A 93 45.73 -9.23 -26.53
N VAL A 94 44.89 -8.21 -26.40
CA VAL A 94 44.57 -7.59 -25.10
C VAL A 94 43.17 -8.09 -24.66
N PRO A 95 42.97 -8.51 -23.40
CA PRO A 95 41.68 -9.04 -22.93
C PRO A 95 40.58 -7.96 -22.94
N PRO A 96 39.29 -8.34 -23.06
CA PRO A 96 38.20 -7.37 -23.12
C PRO A 96 38.02 -6.70 -21.75
N GLN A 97 38.41 -5.42 -21.67
CA GLN A 97 38.02 -4.57 -20.54
C GLN A 97 36.51 -4.30 -20.63
N LYS A 98 35.81 -4.47 -19.50
CA LYS A 98 34.41 -4.07 -19.32
C LYS A 98 34.24 -2.62 -19.81
N PRO A 99 33.21 -2.32 -20.63
CA PRO A 99 33.01 -0.97 -21.15
C PRO A 99 32.73 -0.02 -19.97
N LYS A 100 33.69 0.88 -19.71
CA LYS A 100 33.43 2.07 -18.91
C LYS A 100 32.52 2.96 -19.74
N LEU A 101 31.23 3.01 -19.39
CA LEU A 101 30.31 4.01 -19.93
C LEU A 101 30.92 5.40 -19.71
N PRO A 102 31.12 6.21 -20.78
CA PRO A 102 31.64 7.55 -20.62
C PRO A 102 30.61 8.38 -19.85
N LYS A 103 31.05 9.04 -18.78
CA LYS A 103 30.30 10.09 -18.10
C LYS A 103 30.17 11.29 -19.07
N LYS A 104 29.21 11.22 -20.00
CA LYS A 104 28.92 12.33 -20.91
C LYS A 104 28.09 13.36 -20.14
N LYS A 105 28.60 14.59 -20.02
CA LYS A 105 27.81 15.74 -19.58
C LYS A 105 26.84 16.10 -20.70
N TYR A 106 25.55 15.98 -20.44
CA TYR A 106 24.51 16.39 -21.37
C TYR A 106 24.43 17.91 -21.43
N ASN A 107 24.35 18.48 -22.63
CA ASN A 107 24.14 19.91 -22.82
C ASN A 107 22.71 20.27 -22.34
N PRO A 108 22.50 21.41 -21.65
CA PRO A 108 21.18 21.95 -21.32
C PRO A 108 20.13 21.83 -22.43
N GLU A 109 20.48 22.05 -23.70
CA GLU A 109 19.57 21.94 -24.84
C GLU A 109 19.11 20.50 -25.12
N GLU A 110 19.96 19.51 -24.87
CA GLU A 110 19.63 18.08 -25.05
C GLU A 110 18.62 17.61 -24.00
N LEU A 111 18.79 18.03 -22.75
CA LEU A 111 17.86 17.72 -21.65
C LEU A 111 16.53 18.45 -21.80
N LEU A 112 16.59 19.72 -22.22
CA LEU A 112 15.40 20.50 -22.54
C LEU A 112 14.64 19.88 -23.72
N TRP A 113 15.34 19.35 -24.71
CA TRP A 113 14.73 18.67 -25.85
C TRP A 113 14.12 17.33 -25.45
N ILE A 114 14.78 16.52 -24.62
CA ILE A 114 14.21 15.28 -24.05
C ILE A 114 12.93 15.58 -23.24
N GLY A 115 12.96 16.62 -22.40
CA GLY A 115 11.78 17.11 -21.67
C GLY A 115 10.69 17.65 -22.59
N ARG A 116 11.04 18.36 -23.65
CA ARG A 116 10.09 18.90 -24.66
C ARG A 116 9.46 17.81 -25.50
N VAL A 117 10.21 16.78 -25.92
CA VAL A 117 9.68 15.60 -26.61
C VAL A 117 8.69 14.87 -25.70
N PHE A 118 8.99 14.77 -24.41
CA PHE A 118 8.10 14.16 -23.41
C PHE A 118 6.80 14.98 -23.19
N CYS A 119 6.91 16.30 -23.02
CA CYS A 119 5.75 17.20 -22.93
C CYS A 119 4.94 17.25 -24.23
N TYR A 120 5.60 17.18 -25.39
CA TYR A 120 4.96 17.16 -26.71
C TYR A 120 4.20 15.85 -26.93
N LEU A 121 4.78 14.70 -26.57
CA LEU A 121 4.12 13.40 -26.65
C LEU A 121 2.91 13.30 -25.70
N TYR A 122 3.02 13.85 -24.49
CA TYR A 122 1.92 13.88 -23.51
C TYR A 122 0.79 14.85 -23.91
N LYS A 123 1.12 16.03 -24.47
CA LYS A 123 0.14 17.09 -24.76
C LYS A 123 -0.56 16.96 -26.11
N ASN A 124 -0.03 16.18 -27.06
CA ASN A 124 -0.55 16.09 -28.43
C ASN A 124 -1.31 14.80 -28.79
N ASN A 125 -1.78 13.98 -27.86
CA ASN A 125 -2.63 12.81 -28.17
C ASN A 125 -2.07 11.87 -29.27
N TRP A 126 -0.74 11.79 -29.43
CA TRP A 126 -0.13 10.86 -30.41
C TRP A 126 -0.17 9.39 -29.94
N PHE A 127 -0.67 9.16 -28.73
CA PHE A 127 -1.06 7.85 -28.25
C PHE A 127 -2.53 7.65 -28.62
N LYS A 128 -2.81 6.73 -29.54
CA LYS A 128 -4.18 6.44 -29.98
C LYS A 128 -4.98 5.73 -28.88
N SER A 129 -4.30 5.20 -27.85
CA SER A 129 -4.90 4.58 -26.66
C SER A 129 -3.89 4.53 -25.50
N ASP A 130 -4.39 4.42 -24.26
CA ASP A 130 -3.58 4.23 -23.03
C ASP A 130 -2.64 3.01 -23.08
N GLU A 131 -2.91 2.05 -23.97
CA GLU A 131 -2.10 0.85 -24.19
C GLU A 131 -0.72 1.16 -24.81
N ASP A 132 -0.56 2.28 -25.52
CA ASP A 132 0.71 2.67 -26.15
C ASP A 132 1.72 3.30 -25.17
N LEU A 133 1.22 3.79 -24.04
CA LEU A 133 2.01 4.49 -23.01
C LEU A 133 2.91 3.50 -22.24
N GLN A 134 2.41 2.29 -21.98
CA GLN A 134 3.03 1.35 -21.05
C GLN A 134 4.43 0.85 -21.44
N PRO A 135 4.70 0.42 -22.69
CA PRO A 135 6.01 -0.13 -23.04
C PRO A 135 7.13 0.92 -22.99
N HIS A 136 6.78 2.19 -23.21
CA HIS A 136 7.74 3.29 -23.28
C HIS A 136 8.04 3.87 -21.89
N THR A 137 7.08 3.90 -20.98
CA THR A 137 7.33 4.24 -19.57
C THR A 137 8.25 3.23 -18.89
N VAL A 138 8.10 1.93 -19.18
CA VAL A 138 9.02 0.87 -18.68
C VAL A 138 10.44 1.13 -19.15
N ILE A 139 10.65 1.40 -20.45
CA ILE A 139 11.97 1.66 -21.02
C ILE A 139 12.58 2.93 -20.42
N LEU A 140 11.80 3.98 -20.21
CA LEU A 140 12.28 5.24 -19.64
C LEU A 140 12.57 5.13 -18.14
N ALA A 141 11.67 4.53 -17.35
CA ALA A 141 11.91 4.25 -15.94
C ALA A 141 13.18 3.40 -15.77
N LYS A 142 13.39 2.43 -16.66
CA LYS A 142 14.63 1.64 -16.71
C LYS A 142 15.86 2.48 -17.03
N ILE A 143 15.83 3.25 -18.13
CA ILE A 143 16.94 4.15 -18.52
C ILE A 143 17.27 5.13 -17.40
N TYR A 144 16.27 5.67 -16.71
CA TYR A 144 16.47 6.66 -15.65
C TYR A 144 16.84 6.06 -14.29
N CYS A 145 16.40 4.84 -13.98
CA CYS A 145 16.89 4.06 -12.85
C CYS A 145 18.39 3.75 -13.02
N GLU A 146 18.79 3.43 -14.25
CA GLU A 146 20.17 3.08 -14.63
C GLU A 146 21.09 4.32 -14.72
N ASN A 147 20.60 5.50 -15.13
CA ASN A 147 21.43 6.69 -15.41
C ASN A 147 21.43 7.80 -14.33
N ASN A 148 20.84 7.56 -13.15
CA ASN A 148 20.93 8.44 -11.98
C ASN A 148 20.56 9.92 -12.23
N ILE A 149 19.25 10.21 -12.41
CA ILE A 149 18.68 11.55 -12.71
C ILE A 149 19.27 12.67 -11.83
N LEU A 150 19.57 12.38 -10.57
CA LEU A 150 20.07 13.36 -9.60
C LEU A 150 21.39 13.99 -10.04
N GLN A 151 22.25 13.24 -10.73
CA GLN A 151 23.50 13.76 -11.25
C GLN A 151 23.27 14.76 -12.38
N ILE A 152 22.21 14.55 -13.17
CA ILE A 152 21.75 15.48 -14.20
C ILE A 152 21.16 16.74 -13.53
N LEU A 153 20.37 16.59 -12.46
CA LEU A 153 19.82 17.71 -11.70
C LEU A 153 20.89 18.62 -11.07
N LYS A 154 22.04 18.06 -10.67
CA LYS A 154 23.17 18.81 -10.08
C LYS A 154 23.88 19.71 -11.08
N ASP A 155 24.05 19.23 -12.31
CA ASP A 155 24.91 19.85 -13.32
C ASP A 155 24.20 20.93 -14.15
N VAL A 156 22.90 21.16 -13.94
CA VAL A 156 22.05 21.97 -14.83
C VAL A 156 21.66 23.31 -14.20
N LYS A 157 21.89 24.41 -14.93
CA LYS A 157 21.46 25.78 -14.57
C LYS A 157 19.93 25.96 -14.49
N GLN A 158 19.18 25.04 -15.10
CA GLN A 158 17.71 24.98 -15.18
C GLN A 158 17.11 23.94 -14.22
N LYS A 159 17.43 24.09 -12.93
CA LYS A 159 16.90 23.22 -11.86
C LYS A 159 15.35 23.17 -11.83
N PRO A 160 14.61 24.28 -12.01
CA PRO A 160 13.14 24.27 -11.97
C PRO A 160 12.49 23.42 -13.08
N GLU A 161 13.02 23.49 -14.31
CA GLU A 161 12.51 22.73 -15.45
C GLU A 161 12.73 21.23 -15.26
N MET A 162 13.91 20.84 -14.81
CA MET A 162 14.22 19.43 -14.52
C MET A 162 13.40 18.89 -13.34
N LEU A 163 13.11 19.72 -12.34
CA LEU A 163 12.19 19.39 -11.25
C LEU A 163 10.78 19.13 -11.77
N ASN A 164 10.28 19.97 -12.68
CA ASN A 164 8.97 19.77 -13.30
C ASN A 164 8.92 18.49 -14.16
N ILE A 165 9.98 18.17 -14.89
CA ILE A 165 10.09 16.91 -15.63
C ILE A 165 10.03 15.72 -14.66
N LEU A 166 10.80 15.76 -13.57
CA LEU A 166 10.82 14.70 -12.57
C LEU A 166 9.46 14.48 -11.92
N LYS A 167 8.76 15.56 -11.53
CA LYS A 167 7.37 15.54 -11.03
C LYS A 167 6.45 14.76 -11.98
N GLN A 168 6.49 15.10 -13.28
CA GLN A 168 5.64 14.46 -14.28
C GLN A 168 6.01 12.99 -14.51
N ILE A 169 7.30 12.65 -14.57
CA ILE A 169 7.75 11.26 -14.73
C ILE A 169 7.32 10.41 -13.51
N LEU A 170 7.46 10.94 -12.30
CA LEU A 170 6.99 10.29 -11.07
C LEU A 170 5.48 10.01 -11.13
N TRP A 171 4.70 11.01 -11.50
CA TRP A 171 3.25 10.87 -11.62
C TRP A 171 2.84 9.83 -12.66
N ILE A 172 3.45 9.86 -13.85
CA ILE A 172 3.20 8.88 -14.91
C ILE A 172 3.61 7.48 -14.47
N SER A 173 4.75 7.34 -13.79
CA SER A 173 5.22 6.05 -13.25
C SER A 173 4.17 5.46 -12.32
N MET A 174 3.60 6.28 -11.42
CA MET A 174 2.54 5.84 -10.53
C MET A 174 1.24 5.48 -11.28
N LYS A 175 0.82 6.25 -12.28
CA LYS A 175 -0.34 5.90 -13.13
C LYS A 175 -0.15 4.57 -13.84
N VAL A 176 1.05 4.31 -14.35
CA VAL A 176 1.39 3.03 -14.99
C VAL A 176 1.33 1.88 -13.99
N ILE A 177 1.77 2.08 -12.75
CA ILE A 177 1.61 1.07 -11.68
C ILE A 177 0.12 0.77 -11.45
N VAL A 178 -0.75 1.78 -11.42
CA VAL A 178 -2.19 1.60 -11.21
C VAL A 178 -2.82 0.84 -12.37
N ALA A 179 -2.60 1.30 -13.60
CA ALA A 179 -3.14 0.69 -14.81
C ALA A 179 -2.74 -0.79 -14.94
N ASN A 180 -1.57 -1.14 -14.43
CA ASN A 180 -1.05 -2.51 -14.46
C ASN A 180 -1.19 -3.29 -13.17
N SER A 181 -1.84 -2.72 -12.16
CA SER A 181 -2.01 -3.37 -10.87
C SER A 181 -2.83 -4.67 -10.98
N GLU A 182 -3.59 -4.87 -12.04
CA GLU A 182 -4.33 -6.12 -12.31
C GLU A 182 -3.44 -7.23 -12.90
N ILE A 183 -2.29 -6.89 -13.50
CA ILE A 183 -1.43 -7.83 -14.23
C ILE A 183 -0.26 -8.27 -13.33
N VAL A 184 -0.33 -9.52 -12.85
CA VAL A 184 0.46 -10.04 -11.71
C VAL A 184 1.92 -10.45 -12.00
N PRO A 185 2.54 -10.06 -13.13
CA PRO A 185 3.99 -9.88 -13.07
C PRO A 185 4.44 -8.61 -13.77
N TYR A 186 4.00 -7.44 -13.29
CA TYR A 186 4.71 -6.22 -13.67
C TYR A 186 6.10 -6.20 -13.04
N SER A 187 7.10 -5.79 -13.82
CA SER A 187 8.54 -5.89 -13.50
C SER A 187 9.00 -5.09 -12.27
N GLY A 188 8.10 -4.34 -11.63
CA GLY A 188 8.36 -3.54 -10.44
C GLY A 188 9.29 -2.35 -10.68
N GLN A 189 9.75 -2.10 -11.90
CA GLN A 189 10.72 -1.05 -12.22
C GLN A 189 10.15 0.35 -11.99
N GLU A 190 8.88 0.56 -12.30
CA GLU A 190 8.16 1.81 -12.04
C GLU A 190 8.00 2.05 -10.54
N LEU A 191 7.73 0.98 -9.78
CA LEU A 191 7.63 1.05 -8.33
C LEU A 191 8.99 1.32 -7.69
N ILE A 192 10.06 0.70 -8.20
CA ILE A 192 11.44 0.98 -7.80
C ILE A 192 11.81 2.43 -8.12
N PHE A 193 11.44 2.91 -9.31
CA PHE A 193 11.63 4.31 -9.70
C PHE A 193 10.93 5.25 -8.73
N SER A 194 9.64 5.04 -8.48
CA SER A 194 8.86 5.84 -7.54
C SER A 194 9.45 5.80 -6.12
N LEU A 195 9.83 4.63 -5.62
CA LEU A 195 10.48 4.51 -4.30
C LEU A 195 11.80 5.28 -4.22
N LYS A 196 12.61 5.23 -5.27
CA LYS A 196 13.91 5.91 -5.34
C LYS A 196 13.77 7.43 -5.35
N TYR A 197 12.76 7.95 -6.04
CA TYR A 197 12.62 9.39 -6.28
C TYR A 197 11.49 10.05 -5.47
N ILE A 198 10.73 9.30 -4.68
CA ILE A 198 9.91 9.88 -3.59
C ILE A 198 10.76 10.06 -2.33
N ASP A 199 11.79 9.24 -2.12
CA ASP A 199 12.62 9.36 -0.93
C ASP A 199 13.47 10.64 -0.92
N GLY A 200 13.14 11.55 0.00
CA GLY A 200 13.83 12.80 0.26
C GLY A 200 15.35 12.66 0.43
N LYS A 201 15.83 11.53 0.94
CA LYS A 201 17.26 11.27 1.15
C LYS A 201 18.09 11.37 -0.12
N TYR A 202 17.50 11.06 -1.27
CA TYR A 202 18.20 11.15 -2.55
C TYR A 202 18.41 12.60 -3.01
N TYR A 203 17.61 13.54 -2.50
CA TYR A 203 17.70 14.96 -2.78
C TYR A 203 18.56 15.73 -1.77
N SER A 204 19.01 15.08 -0.69
CA SER A 204 19.87 15.68 0.35
C SER A 204 21.12 16.38 -0.20
N SER A 205 21.59 15.94 -1.36
CA SER A 205 22.78 16.48 -2.02
C SER A 205 22.50 17.55 -3.08
N LEU A 206 21.22 17.87 -3.32
CA LEU A 206 20.74 18.84 -4.30
C LEU A 206 20.23 20.14 -3.66
N ASP A 207 20.02 20.15 -2.35
CA ASP A 207 19.14 21.12 -1.68
C ASP A 207 19.78 21.70 -0.41
N ASP A 208 19.66 23.03 -0.28
CA ASP A 208 19.76 23.73 0.99
C ASP A 208 18.39 23.62 1.66
N ASN A 209 18.22 22.70 2.62
CA ASN A 209 17.02 22.53 3.46
C ASN A 209 15.69 22.23 2.73
N ASN A 210 15.36 20.95 2.56
CA ASN A 210 14.00 20.36 2.45
C ASN A 210 13.03 20.85 1.34
N SER A 211 13.39 21.84 0.52
CA SER A 211 12.51 22.49 -0.44
C SER A 211 12.11 21.59 -1.63
N VAL A 212 13.05 20.83 -2.20
CA VAL A 212 12.85 20.02 -3.41
C VAL A 212 11.95 18.83 -3.13
N SER A 213 12.22 18.10 -2.04
CA SER A 213 11.40 16.95 -1.64
C SER A 213 9.98 17.41 -1.29
N ASN A 214 9.84 18.51 -0.55
CA ASN A 214 8.54 19.08 -0.24
C ASN A 214 7.77 19.47 -1.50
N THR A 215 8.42 20.14 -2.44
CA THR A 215 7.84 20.55 -3.73
C THR A 215 7.36 19.35 -4.58
N ILE A 216 8.07 18.22 -4.55
CA ILE A 216 7.64 16.99 -5.21
C ILE A 216 6.43 16.40 -4.48
N HIS A 217 6.48 16.31 -3.16
CA HIS A 217 5.39 15.73 -2.36
C HIS A 217 4.09 16.55 -2.45
N GLU A 218 4.17 17.88 -2.46
CA GLU A 218 3.03 18.77 -2.68
C GLU A 218 2.42 18.59 -4.06
N TYR A 219 3.25 18.54 -5.10
CA TYR A 219 2.77 18.26 -6.45
C TYR A 219 2.06 16.90 -6.53
N LEU A 220 2.66 15.84 -5.97
CA LEU A 220 2.01 14.52 -5.94
C LEU A 220 0.68 14.57 -5.17
N ASN A 221 0.64 15.32 -4.07
CA ASN A 221 -0.57 15.51 -3.28
C ASN A 221 -1.68 16.18 -4.08
N GLU A 222 -1.37 17.28 -4.78
CA GLU A 222 -2.31 18.01 -5.65
C GLU A 222 -2.86 17.13 -6.78
N GLN A 223 -2.05 16.19 -7.30
CA GLN A 223 -2.49 15.24 -8.32
C GLN A 223 -3.38 14.10 -7.75
N GLY A 224 -3.59 14.02 -6.44
CA GLY A 224 -4.40 12.97 -5.81
C GLY A 224 -3.62 11.68 -5.52
N PHE A 225 -2.32 11.77 -5.25
CA PHE A 225 -1.44 10.61 -5.01
C PHE A 225 -2.00 9.61 -3.98
N TYR A 226 -2.51 10.09 -2.85
CA TYR A 226 -3.07 9.22 -1.81
C TYR A 226 -4.33 8.47 -2.26
N GLN A 227 -5.19 9.11 -3.05
CA GLN A 227 -6.39 8.49 -3.62
C GLN A 227 -6.01 7.39 -4.60
N MET A 228 -4.99 7.65 -5.42
CA MET A 228 -4.43 6.66 -6.34
C MET A 228 -3.81 5.47 -5.61
N LEU A 229 -3.06 5.69 -4.52
CA LEU A 229 -2.55 4.59 -3.69
C LEU A 229 -3.68 3.76 -3.08
N ASN A 230 -4.75 4.40 -2.61
CA ASN A 230 -5.95 3.73 -2.10
C ASN A 230 -6.58 2.82 -3.17
N GLU A 231 -6.71 3.32 -4.40
CA GLU A 231 -7.24 2.52 -5.51
C GLU A 231 -6.42 1.24 -5.75
N ILE A 232 -5.08 1.37 -5.76
CA ILE A 232 -4.17 0.22 -5.93
C ILE A 232 -4.33 -0.76 -4.76
N LEU A 233 -4.33 -0.25 -3.52
CA LEU A 233 -4.48 -1.07 -2.32
C LEU A 233 -5.81 -1.83 -2.33
N THR A 234 -6.90 -1.15 -2.67
CA THR A 234 -8.25 -1.74 -2.72
C THR A 234 -8.33 -2.83 -3.79
N LYS A 235 -7.83 -2.57 -5.01
CA LYS A 235 -7.77 -3.58 -6.08
C LYS A 235 -6.94 -4.81 -5.69
N LYS A 236 -5.75 -4.59 -5.11
CA LYS A 236 -4.90 -5.70 -4.63
C LYS A 236 -5.53 -6.44 -3.45
N MET A 237 -6.31 -5.75 -2.64
CA MET A 237 -7.02 -6.32 -1.52
C MET A 237 -8.16 -7.23 -1.96
N GLU A 238 -8.91 -6.86 -3.00
CA GLU A 238 -9.92 -7.74 -3.60
C GLU A 238 -9.30 -9.05 -4.12
N LEU A 239 -8.13 -8.96 -4.77
CA LEU A 239 -7.36 -10.14 -5.19
C LEU A 239 -6.90 -10.99 -4.01
N PHE A 240 -6.53 -10.36 -2.88
CA PHE A 240 -6.15 -11.06 -1.67
C PHE A 240 -7.32 -11.87 -1.10
N VAL A 241 -8.50 -11.25 -0.97
CA VAL A 241 -9.70 -11.91 -0.44
C VAL A 241 -10.13 -13.08 -1.32
N ASN A 242 -10.07 -12.92 -2.65
CA ASN A 242 -10.50 -13.96 -3.57
C ASN A 242 -9.56 -15.17 -3.61
N ASN A 243 -8.26 -14.99 -3.36
CA ASN A 243 -7.26 -16.05 -3.48
C ASN A 243 -7.02 -16.86 -2.20
N LYS A 244 -7.62 -16.49 -1.05
CA LYS A 244 -7.54 -17.15 0.28
C LYS A 244 -6.15 -17.33 0.90
N THR A 245 -5.07 -17.31 0.13
CA THR A 245 -3.68 -17.39 0.61
C THR A 245 -2.89 -16.15 0.21
N PRO A 246 -2.24 -15.45 1.16
CA PRO A 246 -1.28 -14.40 0.85
C PRO A 246 -0.15 -14.97 -0.01
N THR A 247 -0.04 -14.56 -1.27
CA THR A 247 1.21 -14.80 -2.00
C THR A 247 2.24 -13.80 -1.50
N ARG A 248 3.49 -14.25 -1.32
CA ARG A 248 4.62 -13.39 -0.91
C ARG A 248 4.74 -12.14 -1.79
N SER A 249 4.39 -12.25 -3.07
CA SER A 249 4.35 -11.14 -4.02
C SER A 249 3.32 -10.06 -3.62
N ILE A 250 2.11 -10.43 -3.19
CA ILE A 250 1.07 -9.47 -2.77
C ILE A 250 1.53 -8.69 -1.52
N SER A 251 2.12 -9.37 -0.53
CA SER A 251 2.63 -8.67 0.67
C SER A 251 3.77 -7.69 0.35
N LEU A 252 4.66 -8.04 -0.58
CA LEU A 252 5.70 -7.12 -1.07
C LEU A 252 5.11 -5.89 -1.77
N TRP A 253 4.04 -6.06 -2.55
CA TRP A 253 3.31 -4.96 -3.15
C TRP A 253 2.71 -4.02 -2.10
N PHE A 254 2.05 -4.58 -1.07
CA PHE A 254 1.51 -3.80 0.04
C PHE A 254 2.61 -3.01 0.76
N ASN A 255 3.74 -3.66 1.10
CA ASN A 255 4.87 -2.98 1.74
C ASN A 255 5.40 -1.81 0.88
N ALA A 256 5.54 -2.02 -0.43
CA ALA A 256 6.09 -1.01 -1.32
C ALA A 256 5.14 0.19 -1.48
N ILE A 257 3.83 -0.06 -1.59
CA ILE A 257 2.82 1.00 -1.63
C ILE A 257 2.81 1.80 -0.32
N ILE A 258 2.85 1.11 0.83
CA ILE A 258 2.94 1.79 2.12
C ILE A 258 4.24 2.59 2.21
N ARG A 259 5.36 2.05 1.75
CA ARG A 259 6.63 2.78 1.75
C ARG A 259 6.54 4.07 0.95
N CYS A 260 5.93 4.04 -0.23
CA CYS A 260 5.68 5.25 -1.03
C CYS A 260 4.86 6.29 -0.25
N ALA A 261 3.82 5.87 0.48
CA ALA A 261 3.03 6.79 1.31
C ALA A 261 3.86 7.38 2.47
N LEU A 262 4.56 6.53 3.23
CA LEU A 262 5.33 6.92 4.41
C LEU A 262 6.50 7.87 4.08
N LEU A 263 7.17 7.66 2.95
CA LEU A 263 8.29 8.52 2.51
C LEU A 263 7.90 9.98 2.36
N THR A 264 6.64 10.26 2.00
CA THR A 264 6.17 11.66 1.86
C THR A 264 6.05 12.40 3.20
N VAL A 265 6.04 11.68 4.32
CA VAL A 265 5.92 12.20 5.68
C VAL A 265 7.27 12.15 6.39
N GLU A 266 7.97 11.00 6.35
CA GLU A 266 9.21 10.72 7.10
C GLU A 266 10.27 11.81 6.98
N TYR A 267 10.52 12.28 5.75
CA TYR A 267 11.59 13.22 5.48
C TYR A 267 11.38 14.57 6.19
N ASN A 268 10.12 14.95 6.40
CA ASN A 268 9.77 16.28 6.89
C ASN A 268 9.29 16.31 8.35
N LEU A 269 9.21 15.18 9.05
CA LEU A 269 8.70 15.13 10.44
C LEU A 269 9.54 15.95 11.44
N ASN A 270 10.80 16.23 11.11
CA ASN A 270 11.75 16.94 11.97
C ASN A 270 12.08 18.36 11.47
N THR A 271 11.34 18.92 10.51
CA THR A 271 11.62 20.27 9.99
C THR A 271 11.16 21.37 10.93
N ILE A 272 11.94 22.44 11.07
CA ILE A 272 11.62 23.63 11.87
C ILE A 272 10.67 24.60 11.13
N ASP A 273 10.61 24.53 9.79
CA ASP A 273 9.76 25.40 8.97
C ASP A 273 8.26 25.11 9.21
N SER A 274 7.53 26.13 9.65
CA SER A 274 6.10 26.05 9.97
C SER A 274 5.23 25.71 8.77
N GLY A 275 5.56 26.20 7.57
CA GLY A 275 4.79 25.90 6.35
C GLY A 275 4.97 24.44 5.93
N ILE A 276 6.21 23.94 6.02
CA ILE A 276 6.50 22.52 5.77
C ILE A 276 5.79 21.64 6.81
N GLN A 277 5.77 22.06 8.07
CA GLN A 277 5.10 21.33 9.15
C GLN A 277 3.59 21.19 8.89
N GLU A 278 2.91 22.25 8.45
CA GLU A 278 1.48 22.19 8.09
C GLU A 278 1.25 21.24 6.90
N ALA A 279 2.08 21.33 5.85
CA ALA A 279 2.00 20.43 4.71
C ALA A 279 2.19 18.96 5.11
N VAL A 280 3.04 18.68 6.11
CA VAL A 280 3.22 17.32 6.67
C VAL A 280 2.00 16.87 7.44
N GLN A 281 1.42 17.73 8.28
CA GLN A 281 0.18 17.42 9.01
C GLN A 281 -0.94 17.03 8.03
N ASN A 282 -1.11 17.80 6.96
CA ASN A 282 -2.09 17.50 5.91
C ASN A 282 -1.82 16.14 5.24
N ARG A 283 -0.56 15.80 4.96
CA ARG A 283 -0.17 14.49 4.43
C ARG A 283 -0.45 13.35 5.41
N ILE A 284 -0.22 13.53 6.71
CA ILE A 284 -0.58 12.53 7.74
C ILE A 284 -2.10 12.28 7.72
N ILE A 285 -2.92 13.34 7.65
CA ILE A 285 -4.38 13.20 7.58
C ILE A 285 -4.79 12.45 6.31
N LEU A 286 -4.22 12.78 5.16
CA LEU A 286 -4.51 12.10 3.90
C LEU A 286 -4.07 10.63 3.91
N LEU A 287 -2.96 10.32 4.57
CA LEU A 287 -2.50 8.95 4.78
C LEU A 287 -3.49 8.17 5.65
N ILE A 288 -3.98 8.78 6.75
CA ILE A 288 -5.02 8.17 7.59
C ILE A 288 -6.28 7.90 6.76
N ILE A 289 -6.78 8.90 6.02
CA ILE A 289 -8.02 8.81 5.24
C ILE A 289 -7.95 7.77 4.13
N ASN A 290 -6.82 7.65 3.43
CA ASN A 290 -6.72 6.88 2.19
C ASN A 290 -5.98 5.54 2.34
N ILE A 291 -5.10 5.40 3.33
CA ILE A 291 -4.27 4.21 3.50
C ILE A 291 -4.73 3.42 4.73
N PHE A 292 -4.86 4.07 5.89
CA PHE A 292 -5.20 3.36 7.13
C PHE A 292 -6.70 3.05 7.29
N THR A 293 -7.55 3.54 6.39
CA THR A 293 -8.95 3.11 6.26
C THR A 293 -9.12 1.90 5.34
N VAL A 294 -8.09 1.52 4.57
CA VAL A 294 -8.16 0.32 3.71
C VAL A 294 -8.41 -0.90 4.61
N PRO A 295 -9.41 -1.73 4.30
CA PRO A 295 -9.79 -2.85 5.16
C PRO A 295 -8.59 -3.70 5.57
N ILE A 296 -8.46 -3.95 6.87
CA ILE A 296 -7.49 -4.86 7.51
C ILE A 296 -6.03 -4.73 7.05
N ILE A 297 -5.61 -3.58 6.50
CA ILE A 297 -4.24 -3.34 6.03
C ILE A 297 -3.20 -3.68 7.11
N GLY A 298 -3.51 -3.41 8.38
CA GLY A 298 -2.62 -3.72 9.51
C GLY A 298 -2.29 -5.21 9.66
N SER A 299 -3.19 -6.11 9.25
CA SER A 299 -2.94 -7.57 9.30
C SER A 299 -2.25 -8.12 8.06
N ILE A 300 -2.24 -7.38 6.95
CA ILE A 300 -1.70 -7.84 5.67
C ILE A 300 -0.21 -7.50 5.53
N LEU A 301 0.22 -6.46 6.25
CA LEU A 301 1.61 -6.06 6.25
C LEU A 301 2.50 -7.17 6.83
N SER A 302 3.58 -7.45 6.12
CA SER A 302 4.66 -8.27 6.67
C SER A 302 5.36 -7.55 7.82
N ASP A 303 6.17 -8.27 8.58
CA ASP A 303 7.03 -7.71 9.63
C ASP A 303 7.91 -6.55 9.14
N GLN A 304 8.35 -6.60 7.87
CA GLN A 304 9.09 -5.50 7.26
C GLN A 304 8.23 -4.25 7.08
N GLY A 305 6.97 -4.42 6.64
CA GLY A 305 6.00 -3.33 6.53
C GLY A 305 5.66 -2.71 7.89
N ILE A 306 5.49 -3.55 8.92
CA ILE A 306 5.28 -3.09 10.29
C ILE A 306 6.47 -2.25 10.79
N LYS A 307 7.70 -2.72 10.59
CA LYS A 307 8.92 -1.95 10.93
C LYS A 307 9.01 -0.62 10.20
N MET A 308 8.56 -0.53 8.94
CA MET A 308 8.51 0.75 8.22
C MET A 308 7.53 1.72 8.88
N VAL A 309 6.34 1.24 9.26
CA VAL A 309 5.35 2.07 9.97
C VAL A 309 5.89 2.52 11.33
N GLU A 310 6.55 1.64 12.08
CA GLU A 310 7.21 1.96 13.35
C GLU A 310 8.23 3.09 13.19
N GLN A 311 9.17 2.93 12.24
CA GLN A 311 10.24 3.90 11.98
C GLN A 311 9.70 5.26 11.53
N SER A 312 8.58 5.26 10.81
CA SER A 312 7.96 6.50 10.33
C SER A 312 7.37 7.35 11.46
N LYS A 313 7.09 6.77 12.64
CA LYS A 313 6.37 7.41 13.75
C LYS A 313 5.03 8.05 13.34
N VAL A 314 4.47 7.67 12.19
CA VAL A 314 3.25 8.29 11.64
C VAL A 314 2.03 8.01 12.51
N ILE A 315 1.94 6.81 13.10
CA ILE A 315 0.81 6.43 13.96
C ILE A 315 0.81 7.28 15.24
N PRO A 316 1.89 7.31 16.04
CA PRO A 316 2.02 8.22 17.18
C PRO A 316 1.70 9.69 16.87
N ASN A 317 2.24 10.20 15.77
CA ASN A 317 2.08 11.61 15.39
C ASN A 317 0.67 11.90 14.89
N GLY A 318 0.06 10.96 14.16
CA GLY A 318 -1.33 11.04 13.75
C GLY A 318 -2.29 11.08 14.93
N ILE A 319 -2.08 10.23 15.95
CA ILE A 319 -2.90 10.22 17.17
C ILE A 319 -2.86 11.58 17.85
N LYS A 320 -1.67 12.12 18.10
CA LYS A 320 -1.55 13.44 18.75
C LYS A 320 -2.09 14.56 17.90
N LEU A 321 -1.90 14.51 16.58
CA LEU A 321 -2.43 15.52 15.67
C LEU A 321 -3.96 15.57 15.77
N LEU A 322 -4.62 14.41 15.80
CA LEU A 322 -6.07 14.32 15.92
C LEU A 322 -6.58 14.70 17.31
N ASN A 323 -5.86 14.37 18.38
CA ASN A 323 -6.24 14.76 19.73
C ASN A 323 -6.01 16.27 19.98
N GLY A 324 -4.91 16.83 19.46
CA GLY A 324 -4.51 18.22 19.68
C GLY A 324 -5.11 19.25 18.72
N ASN A 325 -5.64 18.83 17.57
CA ASN A 325 -6.23 19.73 16.57
C ASN A 325 -7.70 19.38 16.28
N ASP A 326 -8.60 20.05 16.99
CA ASP A 326 -10.06 19.87 16.86
C ASP A 326 -10.57 20.16 15.44
N GLN A 327 -9.97 21.11 14.71
CA GLN A 327 -10.39 21.44 13.36
C GLN A 327 -10.06 20.29 12.40
N LEU A 328 -8.82 19.77 12.44
CA LEU A 328 -8.43 18.60 11.64
C LEU A 328 -9.25 17.37 11.99
N ARG A 329 -9.54 17.15 13.28
CA ARG A 329 -10.41 16.04 13.71
C ARG A 329 -11.82 16.17 13.13
N ARG A 330 -12.42 17.37 13.14
CA ARG A 330 -13.73 17.62 12.52
C ARG A 330 -13.70 17.42 11.00
N ILE A 331 -12.65 17.90 10.32
CA ILE A 331 -12.47 17.69 8.87
C ILE A 331 -12.36 16.19 8.57
N LEU A 332 -11.56 15.45 9.35
CA LEU A 332 -11.43 14.01 9.23
C LEU A 332 -12.78 13.31 9.35
N PHE A 333 -13.56 13.63 10.39
CA PHE A 333 -14.86 13.00 10.64
C PHE A 333 -15.93 13.41 9.61
N ASN A 334 -15.82 14.59 9.00
CA ASN A 334 -16.70 14.96 7.89
C ASN A 334 -16.40 14.14 6.62
N ILE A 335 -15.17 13.67 6.44
CA ILE A 335 -14.74 12.89 5.26
C ILE A 335 -14.93 11.38 5.48
N LEU A 336 -14.67 10.89 6.69
CA LEU A 336 -14.75 9.46 7.00
C LEU A 336 -16.20 8.99 7.14
N GLU A 337 -16.63 8.16 6.20
CA GLU A 337 -17.88 7.38 6.32
C GLU A 337 -17.76 6.31 7.43
N GLY A 338 -18.89 5.81 7.95
CA GLY A 338 -18.89 4.89 9.09
C GLY A 338 -18.11 3.59 8.85
N GLU A 339 -18.21 2.99 7.67
CA GLU A 339 -17.46 1.76 7.33
C GLU A 339 -15.95 1.99 7.31
N ARG A 340 -15.49 3.10 6.70
CA ARG A 340 -14.07 3.48 6.69
C ARG A 340 -13.56 3.79 8.09
N THR A 341 -14.38 4.43 8.92
CA THR A 341 -14.05 4.69 10.33
C THR A 341 -13.91 3.39 11.11
N PHE A 342 -14.77 2.40 10.86
CA PHE A 342 -14.68 1.08 11.49
C PHE A 342 -13.40 0.34 11.11
N PHE A 343 -13.03 0.31 9.83
CA PHE A 343 -11.76 -0.25 9.40
C PHE A 343 -10.56 0.51 9.96
N LEU A 344 -10.66 1.83 10.11
CA LEU A 344 -9.63 2.63 10.76
C LEU A 344 -9.46 2.22 12.24
N ILE A 345 -10.54 2.01 12.99
CA ILE A 345 -10.47 1.49 14.37
C ILE A 345 -9.76 0.13 14.39
N ALA A 346 -10.13 -0.78 13.49
CA ALA A 346 -9.54 -2.11 13.40
C ALA A 346 -8.03 -2.06 13.10
N ASN A 347 -7.63 -1.25 12.12
CA ASN A 347 -6.22 -1.08 11.75
C ASN A 347 -5.40 -0.40 12.86
N ILE A 348 -5.94 0.65 13.49
CA ILE A 348 -5.28 1.29 14.65
C ILE A 348 -5.11 0.29 15.78
N THR A 349 -6.14 -0.52 16.07
CA THR A 349 -6.04 -1.58 17.09
C THR A 349 -4.92 -2.54 16.76
N LYS A 350 -4.84 -2.98 15.49
CA LYS A 350 -3.76 -3.88 15.07
C LYS A 350 -2.39 -3.23 15.22
N PHE A 351 -2.25 -1.94 14.87
CA PHE A 351 -1.01 -1.20 15.08
C PHE A 351 -0.65 -1.03 16.56
N ILE A 352 -1.63 -0.81 17.44
CA ILE A 352 -1.39 -0.76 18.89
C ILE A 352 -0.80 -2.08 19.39
N GLU A 353 -1.36 -3.21 18.94
CA GLU A 353 -0.89 -4.55 19.28
C GLU A 353 0.54 -4.80 18.79
N VAL A 354 0.80 -4.62 17.49
CA VAL A 354 2.07 -5.03 16.86
C VAL A 354 3.22 -4.04 17.04
N LEU A 355 2.91 -2.77 17.31
CA LEU A 355 3.93 -1.74 17.60
C LEU A 355 4.11 -1.52 19.10
N HIS A 356 3.40 -2.28 19.95
CA HIS A 356 3.44 -2.17 21.41
C HIS A 356 3.26 -0.71 21.89
N LEU A 357 2.27 -0.01 21.33
CA LEU A 357 2.06 1.42 21.60
C LEU A 357 1.50 1.72 22.99
N ILE A 358 1.06 0.69 23.70
CA ILE A 358 0.58 0.79 25.07
C ILE A 358 1.73 0.52 26.03
N SER A 359 1.89 1.41 27.01
CA SER A 359 2.96 1.33 27.99
C SER A 359 2.42 1.00 29.37
N GLU A 360 3.13 0.10 30.05
CA GLU A 360 2.90 -0.20 31.47
C GLU A 360 3.40 0.90 32.42
N ASP A 361 4.27 1.78 31.92
CA ASP A 361 4.96 2.84 32.68
C ASP A 361 4.27 4.20 32.57
N ASP A 362 3.24 4.32 31.72
CA ASP A 362 2.40 5.53 31.61
C ASP A 362 1.34 5.59 32.71
N ILE A 363 1.80 5.50 33.95
CA ILE A 363 0.97 5.68 35.14
C ILE A 363 0.78 7.18 35.35
N ILE A 364 -0.46 7.66 35.17
CA ILE A 364 -1.02 8.98 35.53
C ILE A 364 0.06 10.00 35.91
N LYS A 365 0.75 10.52 34.89
CA LYS A 365 1.72 11.61 35.09
C LYS A 365 0.90 12.87 35.37
N ALA A 366 0.96 13.36 36.60
CA ALA A 366 0.43 14.65 36.99
C ALA A 366 1.31 15.79 36.43
N SER A 367 1.39 15.90 35.10
CA SER A 367 2.07 16.96 34.34
C SER A 367 1.77 16.64 32.87
N SER A 368 1.03 17.42 32.07
CA SER A 368 1.10 18.86 31.94
C SER A 368 -0.09 19.35 31.08
N TYR A 369 -1.16 19.83 31.70
CA TYR A 369 -2.06 20.82 31.08
C TYR A 369 -1.42 22.22 31.12
N SER A 370 -0.10 22.30 30.89
CA SER A 370 0.54 23.58 30.63
C SER A 370 0.02 24.07 29.29
N SER A 371 -0.67 25.19 29.35
CA SER A 371 -1.31 25.96 28.29
C SER A 371 -0.35 26.52 27.22
N SER A 372 0.73 25.79 26.88
CA SER A 372 1.51 26.06 25.67
C SER A 372 0.97 25.19 24.53
N LYS A 373 0.12 25.77 23.68
CA LYS A 373 -0.39 25.22 22.42
C LYS A 373 0.71 25.06 21.35
N ASN A 374 1.88 24.55 21.71
CA ASN A 374 2.93 24.23 20.75
C ASN A 374 2.95 22.72 20.54
N PHE A 375 2.34 22.28 19.44
CA PHE A 375 2.32 20.89 19.00
C PHE A 375 3.75 20.42 18.70
N SER A 376 4.33 19.65 19.61
CA SER A 376 5.62 18.97 19.40
C SER A 376 5.37 17.55 18.89
N LEU A 377 5.85 17.24 17.68
CA LEU A 377 5.79 15.90 17.09
C LEU A 377 6.68 14.85 17.81
N ASN A 378 7.39 15.21 18.89
CA ASN A 378 8.41 14.36 19.50
C ASN A 378 8.10 13.85 20.92
N THR A 379 6.92 14.12 21.49
CA THR A 379 6.54 13.53 22.78
C THR A 379 6.29 12.00 22.65
N THR A 380 6.22 11.24 23.73
CA THR A 380 5.70 9.86 23.66
C THR A 380 4.17 9.91 23.64
N ILE A 381 3.50 8.95 23.01
CA ILE A 381 2.03 8.83 23.15
C ILE A 381 1.74 8.28 24.53
N THR A 382 0.62 8.68 25.11
CA THR A 382 0.14 8.10 26.37
C THR A 382 -1.00 7.11 26.11
N ASN A 383 -1.29 6.25 27.09
CA ASN A 383 -2.47 5.40 27.05
C ASN A 383 -3.77 6.24 26.94
N ASP A 384 -3.82 7.42 27.58
CA ASP A 384 -4.94 8.37 27.51
C ASP A 384 -5.16 8.84 26.07
N ASP A 385 -4.09 9.15 25.33
CA ASP A 385 -4.18 9.58 23.94
C ASP A 385 -4.84 8.52 23.04
N LEU A 386 -4.52 7.24 23.27
CA LEU A 386 -5.11 6.12 22.56
C LEU A 386 -6.58 5.95 22.88
N ILE A 387 -6.93 5.93 24.17
CA ILE A 387 -8.32 5.80 24.63
C ILE A 387 -9.17 6.94 24.11
N LEU A 388 -8.66 8.17 24.14
CA LEU A 388 -9.35 9.35 23.63
C LEU A 388 -9.64 9.25 22.14
N LEU A 389 -8.63 8.92 21.31
CA LEU A 389 -8.82 8.77 19.87
C LEU A 389 -9.79 7.65 19.54
N LEU A 390 -9.62 6.47 20.15
CA LEU A 390 -10.48 5.32 19.91
C LEU A 390 -11.93 5.63 20.31
N THR A 391 -12.13 6.36 21.41
CA THR A 391 -13.46 6.84 21.82
C THR A 391 -14.06 7.78 20.79
N PHE A 392 -13.31 8.76 20.28
CA PHE A 392 -13.81 9.67 19.25
C PHE A 392 -14.20 8.96 17.96
N LEU A 393 -13.36 8.03 17.49
CA LEU A 393 -13.67 7.21 16.32
C LEU A 393 -14.90 6.34 16.56
N ALA A 394 -15.01 5.75 17.74
CA ALA A 394 -16.15 4.94 18.13
C ALA A 394 -17.47 5.75 18.13
N LEU A 395 -17.47 6.94 18.74
CA LEU A 395 -18.62 7.83 18.76
C LEU A 395 -19.01 8.31 17.35
N HIS A 396 -18.04 8.56 16.48
CA HIS A 396 -18.30 8.92 15.08
C HIS A 396 -18.98 7.77 14.32
N CYS A 397 -18.47 6.54 14.47
CA CYS A 397 -19.13 5.34 13.95
C CYS A 397 -20.59 5.22 14.43
N GLN A 398 -20.86 5.45 15.72
CA GLN A 398 -22.22 5.39 16.26
C GLN A 398 -23.16 6.44 15.68
N LYS A 399 -22.68 7.68 15.54
CA LYS A 399 -23.47 8.77 14.95
C LYS A 399 -23.90 8.39 13.54
N PHE A 400 -22.97 7.85 12.74
CA PHE A 400 -23.26 7.37 11.40
C PHE A 400 -24.31 6.25 11.39
N ILE A 401 -24.21 5.28 12.31
CA ILE A 401 -25.20 4.20 12.48
C ILE A 401 -26.59 4.76 12.79
N HIS A 402 -26.68 5.72 13.71
CA HIS A 402 -27.95 6.33 14.09
C HIS A 402 -28.60 7.09 12.92
N GLU A 403 -27.80 7.84 12.14
CA GLU A 403 -28.29 8.72 11.08
C GLU A 403 -28.94 8.01 9.88
N LYS A 404 -28.63 6.75 9.58
CA LYS A 404 -29.36 6.01 8.51
C LYS A 404 -30.23 4.86 8.99
N ASN A 405 -30.34 4.62 10.29
CA ASN A 405 -31.44 3.82 10.85
C ASN A 405 -32.81 4.46 10.60
N THR A 406 -32.84 5.75 10.28
CA THR A 406 -34.06 6.55 10.11
C THR A 406 -34.59 6.60 8.66
N GLY A 407 -33.92 5.96 7.69
CA GLY A 407 -34.27 6.02 6.26
C GLY A 407 -34.88 4.72 5.70
N SER A 408 -35.85 4.86 4.79
CA SER A 408 -36.55 3.76 4.11
C SER A 408 -35.73 3.14 2.97
N SER A 409 -35.20 1.93 3.14
CA SER A 409 -34.83 1.00 2.05
C SER A 409 -34.73 -0.44 2.62
N LEU A 410 -34.48 -1.53 1.84
CA LEU A 410 -34.31 -2.95 2.31
C LEU A 410 -33.01 -3.78 1.83
N VAL A 411 -31.88 -3.82 2.59
CA VAL A 411 -30.56 -4.49 2.62
C VAL A 411 -29.96 -4.40 4.06
N TYR A 412 -29.67 -5.54 4.70
CA TYR A 412 -29.12 -5.67 6.06
C TYR A 412 -27.58 -5.67 6.08
N HIS A 413 -26.95 -4.92 7.00
CA HIS A 413 -25.50 -4.93 7.24
C HIS A 413 -25.18 -5.83 8.45
N PRO A 414 -24.44 -6.95 8.27
CA PRO A 414 -24.31 -8.01 9.27
C PRO A 414 -23.44 -7.68 10.49
N ILE A 415 -22.62 -6.63 10.44
CA ILE A 415 -21.85 -6.17 11.62
C ILE A 415 -22.61 -5.14 12.45
N PHE A 416 -23.13 -4.10 11.81
CA PHE A 416 -23.70 -2.99 12.54
C PHE A 416 -25.18 -3.19 12.88
N ASN A 417 -25.80 -4.28 12.40
CA ASN A 417 -27.23 -4.60 12.60
C ASN A 417 -28.20 -3.54 12.05
N TRP A 418 -27.87 -2.90 10.92
CA TRP A 418 -28.76 -1.91 10.29
C TRP A 418 -28.59 -1.78 8.78
N TYR A 419 -29.22 -0.73 8.25
CA TYR A 419 -29.95 -0.69 7.00
C TYR A 419 -29.30 0.31 6.04
N SER A 420 -28.62 -0.14 4.98
CA SER A 420 -28.00 0.77 3.99
C SER A 420 -28.54 0.48 2.60
N GLY A 421 -29.54 1.27 2.21
CA GLY A 421 -30.02 1.31 0.84
C GLY A 421 -29.08 2.10 -0.06
N LYS A 422 -28.95 1.60 -1.29
CA LYS A 422 -27.98 1.91 -2.36
C LYS A 422 -26.63 1.21 -2.18
N LYS A 423 -26.41 0.23 -3.08
CA LYS A 423 -25.15 -0.51 -3.27
C LYS A 423 -23.98 0.47 -3.43
N LYS A 424 -23.23 0.70 -2.36
CA LYS A 424 -21.80 1.00 -2.48
C LYS A 424 -21.02 -0.33 -2.51
N GLU A 425 -19.79 -0.24 -3.00
CA GLU A 425 -18.83 -1.34 -3.24
C GLU A 425 -19.05 -2.54 -2.31
N LYS A 426 -19.18 -3.74 -2.87
CA LYS A 426 -19.41 -4.97 -2.09
C LYS A 426 -18.16 -5.32 -1.28
N ILE A 427 -17.93 -4.63 -0.15
CA ILE A 427 -16.91 -5.03 0.80
C ILE A 427 -17.26 -6.45 1.29
N PRO A 428 -16.40 -7.46 1.08
CA PRO A 428 -16.70 -8.82 1.49
C PRO A 428 -16.95 -8.92 3.00
N LEU A 429 -17.98 -9.69 3.39
CA LEU A 429 -18.34 -9.88 4.80
C LEU A 429 -17.22 -10.49 5.65
N ASP A 430 -16.31 -11.23 5.03
CA ASP A 430 -15.18 -11.81 5.75
C ASP A 430 -14.12 -10.77 6.16
N LEU A 431 -14.03 -9.62 5.46
CA LEU A 431 -13.17 -8.50 5.89
C LEU A 431 -13.68 -7.86 7.17
N PHE A 432 -14.99 -7.77 7.27
CA PHE A 432 -15.71 -7.29 8.43
C PHE A 432 -15.48 -8.21 9.65
N LYS A 433 -15.56 -9.54 9.47
CA LYS A 433 -15.21 -10.51 10.54
C LYS A 433 -13.75 -10.39 10.97
N GLN A 434 -12.83 -10.24 10.01
CA GLN A 434 -11.41 -10.05 10.30
C GLN A 434 -11.16 -8.74 11.06
N ALA A 435 -11.87 -7.66 10.69
CA ALA A 435 -11.80 -6.40 11.42
C ALA A 435 -12.29 -6.56 12.87
N ILE A 436 -13.40 -7.27 13.13
CA ILE A 436 -13.82 -7.59 14.52
C ILE A 436 -12.71 -8.35 15.25
N SER A 437 -12.11 -9.35 14.62
CA SER A 437 -11.00 -10.11 15.21
C SER A 437 -9.75 -9.25 15.49
N GLN A 438 -9.52 -8.17 14.75
CA GLN A 438 -8.47 -7.20 15.09
C GLN A 438 -8.88 -6.36 16.30
N ILE A 439 -10.13 -5.87 16.30
CA ILE A 439 -10.66 -5.03 17.38
C ILE A 439 -10.74 -5.82 18.71
N SER A 440 -10.88 -7.14 18.67
CA SER A 440 -10.98 -7.98 19.89
C SER A 440 -9.77 -7.90 20.81
N PHE A 441 -8.62 -7.45 20.31
CA PHE A 441 -7.48 -7.11 21.15
C PHE A 441 -7.83 -6.05 22.22
N LEU A 442 -8.75 -5.11 21.94
CA LEU A 442 -9.16 -4.05 22.87
C LEU A 442 -9.91 -4.57 24.11
N TRP A 443 -10.45 -5.79 24.08
CA TRP A 443 -11.02 -6.45 25.27
C TRP A 443 -10.27 -7.73 25.63
N SER A 444 -9.04 -7.89 25.14
CA SER A 444 -8.15 -8.97 25.55
C SER A 444 -7.58 -8.71 26.95
N VAL A 445 -7.24 -9.79 27.66
CA VAL A 445 -6.64 -9.69 29.00
C VAL A 445 -5.36 -8.83 29.00
N PRO A 446 -4.39 -9.00 28.07
CA PRO A 446 -3.18 -8.18 28.05
C PRO A 446 -3.46 -6.67 27.94
N PHE A 447 -4.38 -6.28 27.06
CA PHE A 447 -4.77 -4.88 26.91
C PHE A 447 -5.44 -4.33 28.18
N MET A 448 -6.41 -5.07 28.71
CA MET A 448 -7.16 -4.68 29.90
C MET A 448 -6.27 -4.55 31.13
N LEU A 449 -5.31 -5.46 31.34
CA LEU A 449 -4.39 -5.39 32.47
C LEU A 449 -3.57 -4.10 32.46
N ILE A 450 -3.18 -3.60 31.28
CA ILE A 450 -2.38 -2.39 31.19
C ILE A 450 -3.24 -1.14 31.41
N ILE A 451 -4.37 -1.01 30.72
CA ILE A 451 -5.22 0.20 30.86
C ILE A 451 -5.87 0.29 32.24
N PHE A 452 -6.21 -0.84 32.88
CA PHE A 452 -6.82 -0.85 34.21
C PHE A 452 -5.78 -0.95 35.33
N LYS A 453 -4.47 -1.05 35.01
CA LYS A 453 -3.37 -1.09 36.00
C LYS A 453 -3.51 -0.01 37.08
N PRO A 454 -3.89 1.26 36.78
CA PRO A 454 -4.05 2.28 37.81
C PRO A 454 -5.15 1.99 38.84
N VAL A 455 -6.24 1.30 38.45
CA VAL A 455 -7.30 0.85 39.38
C VAL A 455 -6.92 -0.46 40.05
N LEU A 456 -6.33 -1.41 39.32
CA LEU A 456 -5.90 -2.69 39.89
C LEU A 456 -4.89 -2.50 41.03
N ASN A 457 -4.04 -1.48 40.92
CA ASN A 457 -3.05 -1.11 41.95
C ASN A 457 -3.51 0.04 42.85
N TYR A 458 -4.79 0.39 42.83
CA TYR A 458 -5.31 1.54 43.58
C TYR A 458 -5.16 1.32 45.10
N ASN A 459 -4.60 2.31 45.77
CA ASN A 459 -4.52 2.35 47.24
C ASN A 459 -4.96 3.74 47.73
N SER A 460 -6.06 3.77 48.48
CA SER A 460 -6.71 5.00 48.97
C SER A 460 -5.80 5.86 49.85
N HIS A 461 -4.85 5.25 50.56
CA HIS A 461 -3.94 5.93 51.47
C HIS A 461 -2.68 6.49 50.76
N ALA A 462 -2.33 5.97 49.58
CA ALA A 462 -1.12 6.33 48.87
C ALA A 462 -1.30 7.48 47.86
N LEU A 463 -2.53 7.73 47.39
CA LEU A 463 -2.81 8.77 46.40
C LEU A 463 -3.26 10.09 47.04
N SER A 464 -2.66 11.20 46.60
CA SER A 464 -3.16 12.55 46.91
C SER A 464 -4.53 12.79 46.28
N SER A 465 -5.30 13.73 46.82
CA SER A 465 -6.62 14.13 46.28
C SER A 465 -6.56 14.48 44.79
N SER A 466 -5.55 15.23 44.36
CA SER A 466 -5.34 15.57 42.93
C SER A 466 -5.15 14.33 42.03
N LYS A 467 -4.40 13.33 42.49
CA LYS A 467 -4.19 12.07 41.75
C LYS A 467 -5.46 11.23 41.70
N LYS A 468 -6.27 11.24 42.77
CA LYS A 468 -7.60 10.57 42.79
C LYS A 468 -8.54 11.18 41.76
N THR A 469 -8.56 12.52 41.62
CA THR A 469 -9.35 13.20 40.59
C THR A 469 -8.89 12.82 39.17
N MET A 470 -7.58 12.83 38.91
CA MET A 470 -7.04 12.42 37.61
C MET A 470 -7.37 10.97 37.28
N LEU A 471 -7.22 10.07 38.26
CA LEU A 471 -7.62 8.66 38.11
C LEU A 471 -9.13 8.53 37.82
N SER A 472 -9.97 9.35 38.44
CA SER A 472 -11.42 9.34 38.18
C SER A 472 -11.76 9.75 36.75
N ILE A 473 -11.08 10.78 36.22
CA ILE A 473 -11.23 11.21 34.83
C ILE A 473 -10.79 10.09 33.88
N TYR A 474 -9.59 9.54 34.11
CA TYR A 474 -9.05 8.45 33.30
C TYR A 474 -9.98 7.23 33.24
N ILE A 475 -10.50 6.82 34.41
CA ILE A 475 -11.40 5.67 34.51
C ILE A 475 -12.76 5.95 33.88
N LYS A 476 -13.29 7.17 34.01
CA LYS A 476 -14.48 7.59 33.27
C LYS A 476 -14.24 7.48 31.77
N ASP A 477 -13.08 7.87 31.27
CA ASP A 477 -12.76 7.82 29.85
C ASP A 477 -12.63 6.38 29.33
N ILE A 478 -12.01 5.47 30.09
CA ILE A 478 -12.00 4.04 29.76
C ILE A 478 -13.42 3.45 29.75
N CYS A 479 -14.25 3.78 30.74
CA CYS A 479 -15.64 3.33 30.78
C CYS A 479 -16.43 3.85 29.56
N ASN A 480 -16.26 5.12 29.20
CA ASN A 480 -16.88 5.71 28.01
C ASN A 480 -16.40 5.04 26.73
N PHE A 481 -15.12 4.70 26.64
CA PHE A 481 -14.53 3.96 25.54
C PHE A 481 -15.22 2.59 25.35
N TYR A 482 -15.30 1.77 26.39
CA TYR A 482 -15.95 0.44 26.29
C TYR A 482 -17.45 0.53 26.03
N LEU A 483 -18.15 1.49 26.65
CA LEU A 483 -19.55 1.76 26.34
C LEU A 483 -19.72 2.16 24.87
N ALA A 484 -18.77 2.92 24.32
CA ALA A 484 -18.83 3.32 22.94
C ALA A 484 -18.56 2.13 22.00
N LEU A 485 -17.56 1.31 22.31
CA LEU A 485 -17.22 0.13 21.53
C LEU A 485 -18.36 -0.90 21.50
N ALA A 486 -18.95 -1.18 22.66
CA ALA A 486 -20.06 -2.13 22.80
C ALA A 486 -21.32 -1.73 22.03
N LYS A 487 -21.55 -0.42 21.83
CA LYS A 487 -22.66 0.09 21.01
C LYS A 487 -22.44 -0.09 19.51
N ILE A 488 -21.19 -0.09 19.05
CA ILE A 488 -20.85 -0.26 17.63
C ILE A 488 -20.96 -1.72 17.23
N ILE A 489 -20.43 -2.61 18.08
CA ILE A 489 -20.34 -4.04 17.81
C ILE A 489 -21.34 -4.76 18.71
N GLY A 490 -22.63 -4.50 18.49
CA GLY A 490 -23.71 -5.00 19.37
C GLY A 490 -23.67 -6.51 19.60
N ASN A 491 -23.24 -7.29 18.61
CA ASN A 491 -23.10 -8.75 18.70
C ASN A 491 -21.95 -9.20 19.62
N GLN A 492 -20.99 -8.32 19.92
CA GLN A 492 -19.84 -8.57 20.79
C GLN A 492 -20.02 -7.91 22.18
N LYS A 493 -21.16 -7.23 22.40
CA LYS A 493 -21.46 -6.52 23.65
C LYS A 493 -21.25 -7.40 24.89
N ASP A 494 -21.83 -8.60 24.87
CA ASP A 494 -21.77 -9.52 26.00
C ASP A 494 -20.35 -10.05 26.20
N GLU A 495 -19.61 -10.31 25.12
CA GLU A 495 -18.20 -10.72 25.19
C GLU A 495 -17.31 -9.63 25.80
N ILE A 496 -17.50 -8.37 25.39
CA ILE A 496 -16.78 -7.22 25.94
C ILE A 496 -17.04 -7.10 27.45
N PHE A 497 -18.31 -7.09 27.87
CA PHE A 497 -18.65 -6.92 29.28
C PHE A 497 -18.26 -8.13 30.13
N ASN A 498 -18.36 -9.35 29.59
CA ASN A 498 -17.88 -10.55 30.28
C ASN A 498 -16.35 -10.48 30.47
N SER A 499 -15.60 -10.07 29.43
CA SER A 499 -14.14 -9.93 29.52
C SER A 499 -13.73 -8.94 30.63
N ILE A 500 -14.45 -7.82 30.75
CA ILE A 500 -14.24 -6.84 31.83
C ILE A 500 -14.65 -7.42 33.19
N ALA A 501 -15.82 -8.04 33.28
CA ALA A 501 -16.36 -8.55 34.54
C ALA A 501 -15.51 -9.67 35.14
N TYR A 502 -14.93 -10.52 34.29
CA TYR A 502 -14.05 -11.62 34.69
C TYR A 502 -12.57 -11.24 34.75
N LEU A 503 -12.20 -9.97 34.52
CA LEU A 503 -10.83 -9.55 34.73
C LEU A 503 -10.48 -9.65 36.23
N PRO A 504 -9.44 -10.41 36.62
CA PRO A 504 -9.12 -10.66 38.02
C PRO A 504 -8.97 -9.37 38.82
N ASN A 505 -9.63 -9.31 39.99
CA ASN A 505 -9.60 -8.19 40.93
C ASN A 505 -10.14 -6.85 40.40
N LEU A 506 -10.58 -6.74 39.15
CA LEU A 506 -11.03 -5.47 38.59
C LEU A 506 -12.28 -4.95 39.31
N ILE A 507 -13.33 -5.76 39.42
CA ILE A 507 -14.60 -5.36 40.05
C ILE A 507 -14.42 -5.01 41.55
N PRO A 508 -13.74 -5.83 42.37
CA PRO A 508 -13.44 -5.45 43.75
C PRO A 508 -12.67 -4.13 43.87
N MET A 509 -11.66 -3.91 43.03
CA MET A 509 -10.86 -2.68 43.08
C MET A 509 -11.64 -1.46 42.61
N PHE A 510 -12.51 -1.61 41.61
CA PHE A 510 -13.48 -0.58 41.22
C PHE A 510 -14.40 -0.21 42.38
N TRP A 511 -14.90 -1.19 43.11
CA TRP A 511 -15.75 -0.97 44.27
C TRP A 511 -15.01 -0.20 45.37
N CYS A 512 -13.78 -0.59 45.69
CA CYS A 512 -12.92 0.14 46.63
C CYS A 512 -12.68 1.58 46.20
N PHE A 513 -12.36 1.79 44.92
CA PHE A 513 -12.14 3.11 44.33
C PHE A 513 -13.39 4.01 44.40
N MET A 514 -14.56 3.47 44.02
CA MET A 514 -15.83 4.20 44.05
C MET A 514 -16.27 4.56 45.48
N ASN A 515 -16.02 3.71 46.47
CA ASN A 515 -16.36 4.02 47.87
C ASN A 515 -15.47 5.11 48.49
N ASP A 516 -14.23 5.23 48.03
CA ASP A 516 -13.34 6.28 48.53
C ASP A 516 -13.68 7.66 47.95
N ILE A 517 -14.03 7.71 46.65
CA ILE A 517 -14.29 8.96 45.90
C ILE A 517 -15.77 9.35 45.90
N GLY A 518 -16.67 8.39 46.09
CA GLY A 518 -18.11 8.60 46.06
C GLY A 518 -18.60 9.56 47.16
N PRO A 519 -19.83 10.07 47.03
CA PRO A 519 -20.42 10.97 48.02
C PRO A 519 -20.49 10.27 49.38
N LYS A 520 -19.73 10.78 50.35
CA LYS A 520 -19.82 10.33 51.74
C LYS A 520 -21.07 10.97 52.32
N ARG A 521 -21.99 10.16 52.87
CA ARG A 521 -23.07 10.69 53.70
C ARG A 521 -22.42 11.41 54.87
N ASN A 522 -22.56 12.74 54.93
CA ASN A 522 -22.27 13.53 56.12
C ASN A 522 -23.37 13.30 57.16
#